data_AF-A0A2K2V8Z8-F1
#
_entry.id   AF-A0A2K2V8Z8-F1
#
_cell.length_a   1.000
_cell.length_b   1.000
_cell.length_c   1.000
_cell.angle_alpha   90.00
_cell.angle_beta   90.00
_cell.angle_gamma   90.00
#
_symmetry.space_group_name_H-M   'P 1'
#
loop_
_entity.id
_entity.type
_entity.pdbx_description
1 polymer ?
#
loop_
_entity_poly.entity_id
_entity_poly.type
_entity_poly.pdbx_seq_one_letter_code
_entity_poly.pdbx_strand_id
1 'polypeptide(L)'
;GESIGTEATRAQIIETLFKRGYLVQVGKEVRPTKLGIAVALFLKEKFPEITKTELTRKFEERLLKIREGKEERAKVVGEAKSFLEVELSRAMDLKEELGKFMKMYLAPENRCELCDLPQLEGGLCLVHQRALQRLADSLEEWERAFGEDREKVLKRMAKSSSVGRAVREIARGIIEKRIIL
;
A
#
# COMPACT_ATOMS: atom_id res chain seq x y z
N GLY A 1 -8.33 17.62 -2.21
CA GLY A 1 -8.52 16.16 -2.16
C GLY A 1 -8.30 15.61 -3.54
N GLU A 2 -7.58 14.50 -3.68
CA GLU A 2 -7.37 13.83 -4.96
C GLU A 2 -8.74 13.39 -5.53
N SER A 3 -9.16 13.99 -6.63
CA SER A 3 -10.46 13.74 -7.26
C SER A 3 -10.42 12.42 -8.03
N ILE A 4 -10.53 11.29 -7.32
CA ILE A 4 -10.66 9.95 -7.89
C ILE A 4 -12.13 9.52 -7.78
N GLY A 5 -12.81 9.38 -8.93
CA GLY A 5 -14.19 8.93 -9.02
C GLY A 5 -15.24 9.88 -8.43
N THR A 6 -16.51 9.50 -8.57
CA THR A 6 -17.66 10.10 -7.89
C THR A 6 -17.93 9.37 -6.58
N GLU A 7 -18.81 9.90 -5.72
CA GLU A 7 -19.17 9.24 -4.46
C GLU A 7 -19.71 7.82 -4.66
N ALA A 8 -20.59 7.63 -5.66
CA ALA A 8 -21.14 6.32 -6.00
C ALA A 8 -20.07 5.33 -6.49
N THR A 9 -19.13 5.78 -7.32
CA THR A 9 -18.08 4.88 -7.82
C THR A 9 -17.06 4.53 -6.75
N ARG A 10 -16.77 5.44 -5.80
CA ARG A 10 -15.88 5.13 -4.66
C ARG A 10 -16.44 4.01 -3.78
N ALA A 11 -17.73 4.03 -3.46
CA ALA A 11 -18.36 2.97 -2.67
C ALA A 11 -18.27 1.60 -3.39
N GLN A 12 -18.57 1.58 -4.69
CA GLN A 12 -18.47 0.37 -5.52
C GLN A 12 -17.03 -0.14 -5.66
N ILE A 13 -16.05 0.75 -5.76
CA ILE A 13 -14.62 0.40 -5.79
C ILE A 13 -14.24 -0.30 -4.49
N ILE A 14 -14.59 0.29 -3.34
CA ILE A 14 -14.30 -0.30 -2.03
C ILE A 14 -14.92 -1.70 -1.91
N GLU A 15 -16.19 -1.85 -2.26
CA GLU A 15 -16.88 -3.14 -2.25
C GLU A 15 -16.17 -4.17 -3.15
N THR A 16 -15.71 -3.74 -4.33
CA THR A 16 -14.97 -4.60 -5.27
C THR A 16 -13.63 -5.06 -4.68
N LEU A 17 -12.91 -4.18 -3.97
CA LEU A 17 -11.65 -4.53 -3.31
C LEU A 17 -11.85 -5.61 -2.23
N PHE A 18 -12.98 -5.56 -1.49
CA PHE A 18 -13.36 -6.63 -0.56
C PHE A 18 -13.74 -7.92 -1.30
N LYS A 19 -14.62 -7.83 -2.31
CA LYS A 19 -15.08 -9.00 -3.08
C LYS A 19 -13.93 -9.75 -3.75
N ARG A 20 -12.89 -9.04 -4.21
CA ARG A 20 -11.69 -9.64 -4.82
C ARG A 20 -10.66 -10.11 -3.80
N GLY A 21 -10.91 -9.95 -2.50
CA GLY A 21 -10.01 -10.37 -1.44
C GLY A 21 -8.74 -9.54 -1.31
N TYR A 22 -8.73 -8.30 -1.82
CA TYR A 22 -7.60 -7.37 -1.63
C TYR A 22 -7.67 -6.68 -0.26
N LEU A 23 -8.87 -6.48 0.26
CA LEU A 23 -9.15 -5.96 1.60
C LEU A 23 -9.93 -6.98 2.44
N VAL A 24 -9.73 -6.91 3.75
CA VAL A 24 -10.47 -7.70 4.74
C VAL A 24 -10.82 -6.85 5.95
N GLN A 25 -11.99 -7.10 6.54
CA GLN A 25 -12.41 -6.49 7.79
C GLN A 25 -11.87 -7.31 8.97
N VAL A 26 -11.10 -6.69 9.88
CA VAL A 26 -10.62 -7.32 11.11
C VAL A 26 -11.08 -6.47 12.30
N GLY A 27 -12.13 -6.92 12.97
CA GLY A 27 -12.80 -6.11 13.99
C GLY A 27 -13.35 -4.82 13.40
N LYS A 28 -12.89 -3.67 13.90
CA LYS A 28 -13.27 -2.34 13.40
C LYS A 28 -12.32 -1.76 12.34
N GLU A 29 -11.25 -2.48 11.98
CA GLU A 29 -10.25 -2.00 11.03
C GLU A 29 -10.36 -2.69 9.66
N VAL A 30 -10.21 -1.92 8.59
CA VAL A 30 -10.00 -2.43 7.23
C VAL A 30 -8.51 -2.67 7.03
N ARG A 31 -8.12 -3.85 6.56
CA ARG A 31 -6.72 -4.23 6.37
C ARG A 31 -6.50 -4.79 4.96
N PRO A 32 -5.36 -4.46 4.32
CA PRO A 32 -4.99 -5.15 3.10
C PRO A 32 -4.59 -6.60 3.41
N THR A 33 -5.00 -7.52 2.54
CA THR A 33 -4.59 -8.92 2.62
C THR A 33 -3.18 -9.10 2.06
N LYS A 34 -2.58 -10.28 2.21
CA LYS A 34 -1.30 -10.59 1.54
C LYS A 34 -1.41 -10.42 0.02
N LEU A 35 -2.54 -10.85 -0.56
CA LEU A 35 -2.85 -10.68 -1.96
C LEU A 35 -2.92 -9.20 -2.35
N GLY A 36 -3.66 -8.40 -1.58
CA GLY A 36 -3.79 -6.96 -1.81
C GLY A 36 -2.45 -6.23 -1.75
N ILE A 37 -1.60 -6.57 -0.77
CA ILE A 37 -0.24 -6.01 -0.65
C ILE A 37 0.62 -6.41 -1.86
N ALA A 38 0.62 -7.69 -2.24
CA ALA A 38 1.39 -8.19 -3.38
C ALA A 38 1.00 -7.48 -4.68
N VAL A 39 -0.31 -7.43 -4.99
CA VAL A 39 -0.81 -6.76 -6.19
C VAL A 39 -0.44 -5.27 -6.19
N ALA A 40 -0.65 -4.57 -5.07
CA ALA A 40 -0.35 -3.15 -4.98
C ALA A 40 1.14 -2.84 -5.17
N LEU A 41 2.02 -3.63 -4.54
CA LEU A 41 3.48 -3.43 -4.67
C LEU A 41 3.98 -3.76 -6.07
N PHE A 42 3.52 -4.88 -6.65
CA PHE A 42 3.91 -5.26 -8.01
C PHE A 42 3.48 -4.21 -9.03
N LEU A 43 2.22 -3.75 -8.96
CA LEU A 43 1.72 -2.71 -9.85
C LEU A 43 2.47 -1.39 -9.68
N LYS A 44 2.77 -0.99 -8.44
CA LYS A 44 3.54 0.23 -8.17
C LYS A 44 4.94 0.19 -8.77
N GLU A 45 5.60 -0.97 -8.70
CA GLU A 45 6.96 -1.14 -9.21
C GLU A 45 7.00 -1.28 -10.73
N LYS A 46 6.14 -2.13 -11.29
CA LYS A 46 6.18 -2.49 -12.72
C LYS A 46 5.32 -1.60 -13.60
N PHE A 47 4.26 -0.99 -13.07
CA PHE A 47 3.31 -0.16 -13.82
C PHE A 47 3.09 1.20 -13.13
N PRO A 48 4.15 1.99 -12.92
CA PRO A 48 4.05 3.25 -12.18
C PRO A 48 3.11 4.25 -12.87
N GLU A 49 3.07 4.31 -14.21
CA GLU A 49 2.17 5.22 -14.92
C GLU A 49 0.69 4.89 -14.69
N ILE A 50 0.32 3.60 -14.62
CA ILE A 50 -1.06 3.16 -14.39
C ILE A 50 -1.51 3.47 -12.95
N THR A 51 -0.58 3.43 -12.00
CA THR A 51 -0.87 3.62 -10.57
C THR A 51 -0.80 5.08 -10.09
N LYS A 52 -0.40 6.01 -10.96
CA LYS A 52 -0.35 7.44 -10.67
C LYS A 52 -1.74 8.07 -10.58
N THR A 53 -1.97 8.85 -9.53
CA THR A 53 -3.23 9.59 -9.35
C THR A 53 -3.40 10.67 -10.41
N GLU A 54 -2.30 11.17 -10.99
CA GLU A 54 -2.31 12.12 -12.09
C GLU A 54 -2.93 11.55 -13.36
N LEU A 55 -2.65 10.27 -13.69
CA LEU A 55 -3.25 9.62 -14.86
C LEU A 55 -4.76 9.48 -14.66
N THR A 56 -5.19 9.08 -13.45
CA THR A 56 -6.61 9.01 -13.11
C THR A 56 -7.29 10.38 -13.27
N ARG A 57 -6.69 11.44 -12.71
CA ARG A 57 -7.23 12.81 -12.83
C ARG A 57 -7.31 13.26 -14.29
N LYS A 58 -6.28 12.98 -15.09
CA LYS A 58 -6.26 13.30 -16.52
C LYS A 58 -7.46 12.66 -17.24
N PHE A 59 -7.79 11.40 -16.96
CA PHE A 59 -8.94 10.76 -17.57
C PHE A 59 -10.27 11.34 -17.11
N GLU A 60 -10.42 11.66 -15.82
CA GLU A 60 -11.63 12.32 -15.30
C GLU A 60 -11.88 13.68 -15.98
N GLU A 61 -10.84 14.49 -16.18
CA GLU A 61 -10.92 15.76 -16.91
C GLU A 61 -11.34 15.57 -18.37
N ARG A 62 -10.81 14.53 -19.04
CA ARG A 62 -11.18 14.21 -20.43
C ARG A 62 -12.62 13.73 -20.52
N LEU A 63 -13.09 12.92 -19.57
CA LEU A 63 -14.49 12.49 -19.52
C LEU A 63 -15.44 13.69 -19.36
N LEU A 64 -15.05 14.70 -18.55
CA LEU A 64 -15.78 15.96 -18.46
C LEU A 64 -15.80 16.71 -19.80
N LYS A 65 -14.66 16.85 -20.48
CA LYS A 65 -14.59 17.51 -21.79
C LYS A 65 -15.44 16.81 -22.86
N ILE A 66 -15.51 15.48 -22.85
CA ILE A 66 -16.42 14.72 -23.72
C ILE A 66 -17.87 15.11 -23.44
N ARG A 67 -18.29 15.12 -22.16
CA ARG A 67 -19.65 15.49 -21.75
C ARG A 67 -20.01 16.93 -22.15
N GLU A 68 -19.05 17.84 -22.13
CA GLU A 68 -19.21 19.23 -22.56
C GLU A 68 -19.12 19.43 -24.08
N GLY A 69 -18.87 18.37 -24.86
CA GLY A 69 -18.69 18.45 -26.32
C GLY A 69 -17.35 19.08 -26.76
N LYS A 70 -16.38 19.22 -25.85
CA LYS A 70 -15.06 19.84 -26.08
C LYS A 70 -13.96 18.85 -26.50
N GLU A 71 -14.24 17.55 -26.44
CA GLU A 71 -13.29 16.50 -26.85
C GLU A 71 -14.05 15.32 -27.45
N GLU A 72 -13.52 14.74 -28.53
CA GLU A 72 -14.17 13.62 -29.21
C GLU A 72 -13.90 12.29 -28.49
N ARG A 73 -14.97 11.56 -28.18
CA ARG A 73 -14.88 10.24 -27.51
C ARG A 73 -13.97 9.26 -28.26
N ALA A 74 -14.05 9.22 -29.59
CA ALA A 74 -13.26 8.29 -30.40
C ALA A 74 -11.75 8.52 -30.21
N LYS A 75 -11.32 9.78 -30.16
CA LYS A 75 -9.94 10.17 -29.89
C LYS A 75 -9.48 9.72 -28.50
N VAL A 76 -10.27 10.01 -27.46
CA VAL A 76 -9.93 9.62 -26.08
C VAL A 76 -9.80 8.10 -25.94
N VAL A 77 -10.73 7.35 -26.52
CA VAL A 77 -10.70 5.88 -26.52
C VAL A 77 -9.51 5.34 -27.31
N GLY A 78 -9.18 5.93 -28.46
CA GLY A 78 -8.03 5.54 -29.27
C GLY A 78 -6.72 5.69 -28.49
N GLU A 79 -6.49 6.85 -27.87
CA GLU A 79 -5.29 7.09 -27.07
C GLU A 79 -5.20 6.16 -25.85
N ALA A 80 -6.33 5.89 -25.18
CA ALA A 80 -6.36 4.95 -24.06
C ALA A 80 -6.00 3.51 -24.50
N LYS A 81 -6.48 3.08 -25.66
CA LYS A 81 -6.14 1.78 -26.24
C LYS A 81 -4.65 1.68 -26.56
N SER A 82 -4.10 2.66 -27.28
CA SER A 82 -2.67 2.65 -27.62
C SER A 82 -1.78 2.64 -26.38
N PHE A 83 -2.15 3.38 -25.33
CA PHE A 83 -1.45 3.30 -24.04
C PHE A 83 -1.54 1.89 -23.42
N LEU A 84 -2.75 1.31 -23.37
CA LEU A 84 -2.95 -0.01 -22.78
C LEU A 84 -2.28 -1.13 -23.59
N GLU A 85 -2.21 -1.04 -24.92
CA GLU A 85 -1.53 -2.04 -25.76
C GLU A 85 -0.06 -2.18 -25.38
N VAL A 86 0.63 -1.06 -25.13
CA VAL A 86 2.03 -1.05 -24.67
C VAL A 86 2.16 -1.69 -23.29
N GLU A 87 1.33 -1.27 -22.34
CA GLU A 87 1.39 -1.78 -20.96
C GLU A 87 0.99 -3.27 -20.87
N LEU A 88 0.03 -3.72 -21.70
CA LEU A 88 -0.39 -5.11 -21.78
C LEU A 88 0.71 -6.01 -22.36
N SER A 89 1.40 -5.56 -23.42
CA SER A 89 2.55 -6.28 -23.96
C SER A 89 3.61 -6.49 -22.87
N ARG A 90 3.93 -5.42 -22.15
CA ARG A 90 4.87 -5.48 -21.02
C ARG A 90 4.39 -6.41 -19.90
N ALA A 91 3.09 -6.43 -19.61
CA ALA A 91 2.52 -7.35 -18.62
C ALA A 91 2.66 -8.82 -19.01
N MET A 92 2.59 -9.14 -20.31
CA MET A 92 2.82 -10.50 -20.80
C MET A 92 4.27 -10.95 -20.58
N ASP A 93 5.23 -10.05 -20.80
CA ASP A 93 6.67 -10.33 -20.58
C ASP A 93 7.00 -10.55 -19.10
N LEU A 94 6.24 -9.93 -18.19
CA LEU A 94 6.44 -10.02 -16.74
C LEU A 94 5.73 -11.20 -16.07
N LYS A 95 5.08 -12.08 -16.83
CA LYS A 95 4.22 -13.15 -16.28
C LYS A 95 4.97 -14.08 -15.30
N GLU A 96 6.18 -14.49 -15.64
CA GLU A 96 6.98 -15.35 -14.76
C GLU A 96 7.41 -14.63 -13.48
N GLU A 97 7.83 -13.37 -13.61
CA GLU A 97 8.22 -12.52 -12.48
C GLU A 97 7.02 -12.29 -11.55
N LEU A 98 5.85 -11.99 -12.12
CA LEU A 98 4.59 -11.90 -11.37
C LEU A 98 4.33 -13.20 -10.61
N GLY A 99 4.46 -14.36 -11.25
CA GLY A 99 4.27 -15.66 -10.59
C GLY A 99 5.19 -15.85 -9.38
N LYS A 100 6.49 -15.54 -9.53
CA LYS A 100 7.48 -15.60 -8.45
C LYS A 100 7.16 -14.60 -7.33
N PHE A 101 6.82 -13.37 -7.70
CA PHE A 101 6.48 -12.30 -6.76
C PHE A 101 5.23 -12.66 -5.94
N MET A 102 4.19 -13.18 -6.59
CA MET A 102 2.97 -13.62 -5.92
C MET A 102 3.25 -14.79 -4.98
N LYS A 103 4.06 -15.78 -5.39
CA LYS A 103 4.48 -16.88 -4.52
C LYS A 103 5.19 -16.38 -3.28
N MET A 104 6.12 -15.44 -3.42
CA MET A 104 6.87 -14.83 -2.31
C MET A 104 5.95 -14.19 -1.26
N TYR A 105 4.86 -13.53 -1.67
CA TYR A 105 3.94 -12.91 -0.72
C TYR A 105 2.86 -13.86 -0.17
N LEU A 106 2.35 -14.76 -0.99
CA LEU A 106 1.23 -15.64 -0.61
C LEU A 106 1.70 -16.85 0.21
N ALA A 107 2.88 -17.38 -0.12
CA ALA A 107 3.49 -18.53 0.54
C ALA A 107 5.00 -18.26 0.78
N PRO A 108 5.35 -17.28 1.62
CA PRO A 108 6.74 -16.99 1.95
C PRO A 108 7.39 -18.17 2.68
N GLU A 109 8.62 -18.51 2.29
CA GLU A 109 9.47 -19.49 2.98
C GLU A 109 9.84 -18.98 4.37
N ASN A 110 10.29 -17.72 4.45
CA ASN A 110 10.59 -17.02 5.69
C ASN A 110 9.61 -15.87 5.91
N ARG A 111 9.11 -15.73 7.15
CA ARG A 111 8.12 -14.72 7.52
C ARG A 111 8.74 -13.62 8.37
N CYS A 112 8.15 -12.43 8.29
CA CYS A 112 8.47 -11.32 9.18
C CYS A 112 8.32 -11.77 10.63
N GLU A 113 9.24 -11.33 11.51
CA GLU A 113 9.16 -11.58 12.94
C GLU A 113 7.80 -11.14 13.54
N LEU A 114 7.16 -10.12 12.97
CA LEU A 114 5.96 -9.51 13.54
C LEU A 114 4.65 -9.85 12.79
N CYS A 115 4.72 -10.50 11.62
CA CYS A 115 3.51 -10.86 10.86
C CYS A 115 3.77 -11.92 9.77
N ASP A 116 2.72 -12.29 9.06
CA ASP A 116 2.78 -13.34 8.03
C ASP A 116 3.30 -12.91 6.64
N LEU A 117 3.81 -11.69 6.49
CA LEU A 117 4.40 -11.20 5.24
C LEU A 117 5.82 -11.76 5.05
N PRO A 118 6.33 -11.79 3.79
CA PRO A 118 7.69 -12.24 3.53
C PRO A 118 8.71 -11.44 4.34
N GLN A 119 9.65 -12.17 4.91
CA GLN A 119 10.83 -11.62 5.53
C GLN A 119 11.73 -11.00 4.46
N LEU A 120 12.22 -9.79 4.70
CA LEU A 120 13.32 -9.19 3.96
C LEU A 120 14.57 -9.19 4.86
N GLU A 121 15.62 -8.48 4.44
CA GLU A 121 16.83 -8.30 5.24
C GLU A 121 16.52 -7.73 6.64
N GLY A 122 17.21 -8.22 7.67
CA GLY A 122 16.96 -7.80 9.06
C GLY A 122 15.69 -8.37 9.70
N GLY A 123 15.09 -9.41 9.11
CA GLY A 123 14.03 -10.19 9.75
C GLY A 123 12.61 -9.62 9.62
N LEU A 124 12.46 -8.48 8.97
CA LEU A 124 11.19 -7.75 8.88
C LEU A 124 10.66 -7.69 7.44
N CYS A 125 9.35 -7.62 7.28
CA CYS A 125 8.75 -7.28 5.98
C CYS A 125 8.92 -5.79 5.68
N LEU A 126 8.71 -5.41 4.40
CA LEU A 126 8.78 -4.01 3.94
C LEU A 126 7.96 -3.03 4.80
N VAL A 127 6.78 -3.44 5.25
CA VAL A 127 5.88 -2.59 6.07
C VAL A 127 6.50 -2.33 7.44
N HIS A 128 7.06 -3.37 8.07
CA HIS A 128 7.68 -3.29 9.38
C HIS A 128 9.05 -2.60 9.33
N GLN A 129 9.85 -2.79 8.29
CA GLN A 129 11.09 -2.04 8.07
C GLN A 129 10.82 -0.53 7.98
N ARG A 130 9.82 -0.11 7.18
CA ARG A 130 9.44 1.30 7.07
C ARG A 130 8.90 1.85 8.39
N ALA A 131 8.18 1.04 9.15
CA ALA A 131 7.68 1.42 10.46
C ALA A 131 8.81 1.57 11.49
N LEU A 132 9.82 0.69 11.43
CA LEU A 132 11.02 0.77 12.25
C LEU A 132 11.79 2.06 11.96
N GLN A 133 12.04 2.35 10.69
CA GLN A 133 12.72 3.58 10.29
C GLN A 133 11.98 4.82 10.80
N ARG A 134 10.67 4.90 10.56
CA ARG A 134 9.84 6.03 11.04
C ARG A 134 9.86 6.18 12.56
N LEU A 135 9.84 5.06 13.29
CA LEU A 135 9.94 5.08 14.74
C LEU A 135 11.31 5.62 15.16
N ALA A 136 12.39 5.10 14.57
CA ALA A 136 13.77 5.53 14.85
C ALA A 136 13.94 7.04 14.61
N ASP A 137 13.48 7.53 13.45
CA ASP A 137 13.57 8.94 13.06
C ASP A 137 12.83 9.88 14.01
N SER A 138 11.76 9.40 14.68
CA SER A 138 10.90 10.22 15.54
C SER A 138 11.18 10.04 17.04
N LEU A 139 12.00 9.06 17.43
CA LEU A 139 12.07 8.60 18.81
C LEU A 139 12.70 9.64 19.74
N GLU A 140 13.81 10.24 19.34
CA GLU A 140 14.51 11.26 20.13
C GLU A 140 13.67 12.53 20.32
N GLU A 141 12.86 12.89 19.32
CA GLU A 141 11.92 14.00 19.44
C GLU A 141 10.84 13.68 20.49
N TRP A 142 10.32 12.47 20.50
CA TRP A 142 9.31 12.04 21.47
C TRP A 142 9.87 11.89 22.89
N GLU A 143 11.07 11.35 23.05
CA GLU A 143 11.77 11.31 24.35
C GLU A 143 11.88 12.72 24.95
N ARG A 144 12.29 13.71 24.14
CA ARG A 144 12.35 15.11 24.56
C ARG A 144 10.98 15.71 24.83
N ALA A 145 10.01 15.53 23.93
CA ALA A 145 8.69 16.13 24.03
C ALA A 145 7.90 15.61 25.24
N PHE A 146 8.05 14.33 25.60
CA PHE A 146 7.38 13.73 26.74
C PHE A 146 8.18 13.83 28.04
N GLY A 147 9.49 14.11 27.97
CA GLY A 147 10.38 14.04 29.14
C GLY A 147 10.46 12.64 29.73
N GLU A 148 10.27 11.62 28.88
CA GLU A 148 10.21 10.21 29.25
C GLU A 148 11.42 9.46 28.66
N ASP A 149 11.91 8.44 29.37
CA ASP A 149 12.91 7.53 28.83
C ASP A 149 12.36 6.71 27.65
N ARG A 150 13.27 6.15 26.84
CA ARG A 150 12.95 5.34 25.67
C ARG A 150 11.89 4.29 25.93
N GLU A 151 12.02 3.56 27.03
CA GLU A 151 11.13 2.45 27.36
C GLU A 151 9.69 2.93 27.58
N LYS A 152 9.52 4.04 28.32
CA LYS A 152 8.21 4.66 28.53
C LYS A 152 7.61 5.18 27.24
N VAL A 153 8.41 5.85 26.39
CA VAL A 153 7.95 6.32 25.08
C VAL A 153 7.48 5.16 24.22
N LEU A 154 8.27 4.08 24.12
CA LEU A 154 7.88 2.87 23.37
C LEU A 154 6.59 2.25 23.92
N LYS A 155 6.44 2.15 25.25
CA LYS A 155 5.20 1.63 25.88
C LYS A 155 3.99 2.51 25.56
N ARG A 156 4.17 3.83 25.50
CA ARG A 156 3.14 4.81 25.11
C ARG A 156 2.76 4.62 23.65
N MET A 157 3.75 4.54 22.75
CA MET A 157 3.52 4.34 21.31
C MET A 157 2.79 3.01 21.05
N ALA A 158 3.21 1.92 21.68
CA ALA A 158 2.60 0.60 21.55
C ALA A 158 1.10 0.56 21.89
N LYS A 159 0.62 1.48 22.74
CA LYS A 159 -0.77 1.56 23.20
C LYS A 159 -1.60 2.62 22.47
N SER A 160 -0.97 3.64 21.87
CA SER A 160 -1.68 4.77 21.28
C SER A 160 -2.43 4.41 19.98
N SER A 161 -3.75 4.60 19.95
CA SER A 161 -4.54 4.39 18.73
C SER A 161 -4.26 5.43 17.62
N SER A 162 -3.64 6.57 17.95
CA SER A 162 -3.19 7.56 16.95
C SER A 162 -1.95 7.12 16.19
N VAL A 163 -1.23 6.10 16.68
CA VAL A 163 -0.04 5.56 16.05
C VAL A 163 -0.41 4.41 15.13
N GLY A 164 0.11 4.44 13.91
CA GLY A 164 -0.12 3.41 12.90
C GLY A 164 0.23 2.01 13.43
N ARG A 165 -0.58 1.01 13.07
CA ARG A 165 -0.47 -0.37 13.59
C ARG A 165 0.96 -0.93 13.50
N ALA A 166 1.62 -0.79 12.35
CA ALA A 166 2.96 -1.32 12.15
C ALA A 166 4.00 -0.69 13.10
N VAL A 167 3.88 0.61 13.41
CA VAL A 167 4.76 1.29 14.38
C VAL A 167 4.47 0.78 15.79
N ARG A 168 3.20 0.53 16.14
CA ARG A 168 2.83 -0.10 17.42
C ARG A 168 3.40 -1.52 17.56
N GLU A 169 3.32 -2.30 16.49
CA GLU A 169 3.87 -3.67 16.43
C GLU A 169 5.39 -3.65 16.61
N ILE A 170 6.10 -2.72 15.95
CA ILE A 170 7.54 -2.52 16.16
C ILE A 170 7.85 -2.14 17.60
N ALA A 171 7.15 -1.14 18.16
CA ALA A 171 7.40 -0.69 19.52
C ALA A 171 7.24 -1.83 20.54
N ARG A 172 6.22 -2.69 20.37
CA ARG A 172 6.07 -3.92 21.17
C ARG A 172 7.20 -4.90 20.93
N GLY A 173 7.58 -5.14 19.67
CA GLY A 173 8.68 -6.03 19.32
C GLY A 173 10.01 -5.62 19.95
N ILE A 174 10.28 -4.32 20.07
CA ILE A 174 11.47 -3.80 20.77
C ILE A 174 11.38 -4.05 22.28
N ILE A 175 10.23 -3.76 22.91
CA ILE A 175 10.01 -4.02 24.35
C ILE A 175 10.17 -5.51 24.67
N GLU A 176 9.68 -6.39 23.79
CA GLU A 176 9.78 -7.85 23.90
C GLU A 176 11.18 -8.39 23.51
N LYS A 177 12.12 -7.52 23.14
CA LYS A 177 13.48 -7.87 22.67
C LYS A 177 13.51 -8.78 21.44
N ARG A 178 12.45 -8.77 20.65
CA ARG A 178 12.33 -9.48 19.37
C ARG A 178 12.91 -8.68 18.21
N ILE A 179 12.88 -7.35 18.34
CA ILE A 179 13.42 -6.39 17.36
C ILE A 179 14.49 -5.55 18.03
N ILE A 180 15.60 -5.36 17.34
CA ILE A 180 16.68 -4.48 17.75
C ILE A 180 16.49 -3.15 17.01
N LEU A 181 16.55 -2.05 17.77
CA LEU A 181 16.52 -0.69 17.26
C LEU A 181 17.94 -0.13 17.21
#